data_AF-A0A6N7GLQ9-F1
#
_entry.id   AF-A0A6N7GLQ9-F1
#
_cell.length_a   1.000
_cell.length_b   1.000
_cell.length_c   1.000
_cell.angle_alpha   90.00
_cell.angle_beta   90.00
_cell.angle_gamma   90.00
#
_symmetry.space_group_name_H-M   'P 1'
#
loop_
_entity.id
_entity.type
_entity.pdbx_description
1 polymer ?
#
loop_
_entity_poly.entity_id
_entity_poly.type
_entity_poly.pdbx_seq_one_letter_code
_entity_poly.pdbx_strand_id
1 'polypeptide(L)'
;MLIECTLKRKEPIVVPIGNEKYEFLPDANGRRVAEVWIDSHVESFLAVPHLYRKLEDEGAAPPAPKPKAAKSKSVKANPVA
;
A
#
# COMPACT_ATOMS: atom_id res chain seq x y z
N MET A 1 -8.23 5.29 4.02
CA MET A 1 -8.95 5.40 2.72
C MET A 1 -8.56 4.22 1.84
N LEU A 2 -9.53 3.56 1.19
CA LEU A 2 -9.25 2.44 0.27
C LEU A 2 -8.96 2.95 -1.14
N ILE A 3 -7.82 2.53 -1.67
CA ILE A 3 -7.40 2.81 -3.05
C ILE A 3 -7.36 1.49 -3.82
N GLU A 4 -8.03 1.44 -4.97
CA GLU A 4 -7.91 0.37 -5.94
C GLU A 4 -6.82 0.67 -6.96
N CYS A 5 -6.04 -0.35 -7.29
CA CYS A 5 -5.11 -0.36 -8.39
C CYS A 5 -5.72 -1.11 -9.59
N THR A 6 -5.84 -0.42 -10.73
CA THR A 6 -6.43 -0.97 -11.96
C THR A 6 -5.46 -1.87 -12.74
N LEU A 7 -4.19 -1.94 -12.32
CA LEU A 7 -3.17 -2.76 -12.94
C LEU A 7 -3.47 -4.26 -12.77
N LYS A 8 -3.79 -4.89 -13.90
CA LYS A 8 -3.97 -6.34 -14.00
C LYS A 8 -2.61 -7.03 -14.12
N ARG A 9 -2.00 -7.38 -12.99
CA ARG A 9 -0.86 -8.32 -12.94
C ARG A 9 -1.29 -9.63 -12.27
N LYS A 10 -0.49 -10.69 -12.39
CA LYS A 10 -0.65 -11.90 -11.56
C LYS A 10 -0.02 -11.74 -10.18
N GLU A 11 1.00 -10.90 -10.08
CA GLU A 11 1.77 -10.71 -8.85
C GLU A 11 1.20 -9.57 -7.99
N PRO A 12 1.41 -9.61 -6.66
CA PRO A 12 1.06 -8.52 -5.76
C PRO A 12 1.79 -7.24 -6.17
N ILE A 13 1.10 -6.11 -6.10
CA ILE A 13 1.68 -4.81 -6.45
C ILE A 13 2.09 -4.12 -5.16
N VAL A 14 3.38 -3.85 -5.03
CA VAL A 14 3.94 -3.11 -3.90
C VAL A 14 4.41 -1.76 -4.41
N VAL A 15 3.86 -0.68 -3.86
CA VAL A 15 4.22 0.70 -4.20
C VAL A 15 4.89 1.36 -3.00
N PRO A 16 6.20 1.64 -3.04
CA PRO A 16 6.85 2.42 -2.02
C PRO A 16 6.55 3.92 -2.21
N ILE A 17 6.11 4.60 -1.16
CA ILE A 17 5.93 6.05 -1.11
C ILE A 17 6.59 6.57 0.17
N GLY A 18 7.67 7.34 0.01
CA GLY A 18 8.48 7.79 1.13
C GLY A 18 9.08 6.61 1.91
N ASN A 19 8.81 6.53 3.20
CA ASN A 19 9.21 5.42 4.07
C ASN A 19 8.15 4.33 4.22
N GLU A 20 6.98 4.51 3.60
CA GLU A 20 5.86 3.57 3.65
C GLU A 20 5.82 2.71 2.39
N LYS A 21 5.22 1.53 2.52
CA LYS A 21 4.95 0.62 1.40
C LYS A 21 3.49 0.22 1.40
N TYR A 22 2.83 0.39 0.26
CA TYR A 22 1.44 -0.01 0.07
C TYR A 22 1.39 -1.27 -0.78
N GLU A 23 0.83 -2.33 -0.22
CA GLU A 23 0.63 -3.60 -0.91
C GLU A 23 -0.83 -3.71 -1.34
N PHE A 24 -1.05 -3.76 -2.65
CA PHE A 24 -2.37 -3.91 -3.24
C PHE A 24 -2.69 -5.39 -3.42
N LEU A 25 -3.61 -5.87 -2.59
CA LEU A 25 -4.05 -7.26 -2.56
C LEU A 25 -5.41 -7.43 -3.22
N PRO A 26 -5.67 -8.58 -3.86
CA PRO A 26 -7.00 -8.87 -4.41
C PRO A 26 -8.03 -9.00 -3.28
N ASP A 27 -9.13 -8.26 -3.41
CA ASP A 27 -10.33 -8.31 -2.59
C ASP A 27 -11.26 -9.47 -3.03
N ALA A 28 -12.36 -9.71 -2.31
CA ALA A 28 -13.40 -10.69 -2.65
C ALA A 28 -13.94 -10.52 -4.10
N ASN A 29 -13.90 -9.30 -4.62
CA ASN A 29 -14.32 -8.97 -5.99
C ASN A 29 -13.20 -9.15 -7.04
N GLY A 30 -12.02 -9.63 -6.64
CA GLY A 30 -10.83 -9.72 -7.49
C GLY A 30 -10.17 -8.36 -7.79
N ARG A 31 -10.67 -7.26 -7.19
CA ARG A 31 -10.09 -5.91 -7.31
C ARG A 31 -8.89 -5.78 -6.40
N ARG A 32 -7.87 -5.05 -6.82
CA ARG A 32 -6.64 -4.91 -6.02
C ARG A 32 -6.71 -3.67 -5.17
N VAL A 33 -6.85 -3.82 -3.87
CA VAL A 33 -7.07 -2.70 -2.94
C VAL A 33 -5.94 -2.61 -1.92
N ALA A 34 -5.60 -1.37 -1.54
CA ALA A 34 -4.71 -1.07 -0.44
C ALA A 34 -5.32 0.01 0.45
N GLU A 35 -5.10 -0.10 1.76
CA GLU A 35 -5.50 0.91 2.72
C GLU A 35 -4.40 1.96 2.87
N VAL A 36 -4.76 3.21 2.57
CA VAL A 36 -3.88 4.36 2.65
C VAL A 36 -4.44 5.34 3.69
N TRP A 37 -3.66 5.56 4.76
CA TRP A 37 -4.02 6.41 5.90
C TRP A 37 -3.48 7.83 5.81
N ILE A 38 -2.49 8.05 4.94
CA ILE A 38 -1.77 9.32 4.82
C ILE A 38 -2.39 10.08 3.65
N ASP A 39 -3.06 11.20 3.91
CA ASP A 39 -3.76 11.97 2.88
C ASP A 39 -2.85 12.39 1.72
N SER A 40 -1.63 12.84 2.01
CA SER A 40 -0.64 13.19 0.96
C SER A 40 -0.28 12.02 0.04
N HIS A 41 -0.27 10.79 0.58
CA HIS A 41 -0.06 9.60 -0.25
C HIS A 41 -1.30 9.27 -1.06
N VAL A 42 -2.50 9.50 -0.51
CA VAL A 42 -3.75 9.36 -1.27
C VAL A 42 -3.74 10.32 -2.46
N GLU A 43 -3.41 11.59 -2.26
CA GLU A 43 -3.29 12.57 -3.34
C GLU A 43 -2.28 12.12 -4.41
N SER A 44 -1.15 11.54 -3.98
CA SER A 44 -0.13 11.00 -4.90
C SER A 44 -0.67 9.86 -5.75
N PHE A 45 -1.46 8.95 -5.18
CA PHE A 45 -2.12 7.89 -5.96
C PHE A 45 -3.20 8.46 -6.90
N LEU A 46 -4.02 9.38 -6.40
CA LEU A 46 -5.11 9.99 -7.15
C LEU A 46 -4.62 10.94 -8.26
N ALA A 47 -3.39 11.45 -8.16
CA ALA A 47 -2.73 12.16 -9.25
C ALA A 47 -2.49 11.29 -10.49
N VAL A 48 -2.61 9.96 -10.36
CA VAL A 48 -2.44 8.99 -11.44
C VAL A 48 -3.76 8.21 -11.66
N PRO A 49 -4.84 8.88 -12.13
CA PRO A 49 -6.19 8.32 -12.17
C PRO A 49 -6.37 7.16 -13.15
N HIS A 50 -5.42 6.97 -14.07
CA HIS A 50 -5.42 5.84 -15.00
C HIS A 50 -4.92 4.53 -14.35
N LEU A 51 -4.19 4.62 -13.23
CA LEU A 51 -3.67 3.45 -12.49
C LEU A 51 -4.38 3.24 -11.16
N TYR A 52 -4.84 4.31 -10.51
CA TYR A 52 -5.43 4.24 -9.18
C TYR A 52 -6.77 4.94 -9.12
N ARG A 53 -7.68 4.37 -8.32
CA ARG A 53 -9.01 4.92 -8.08
C ARG A 53 -9.35 4.82 -6.61
N LYS A 54 -10.02 5.85 -6.08
CA LYS A 54 -10.61 5.79 -4.74
C LYS A 54 -11.82 4.86 -4.75
N LEU A 55 -11.86 3.89 -3.84
CA LEU A 55 -13.13 3.23 -3.51
C LEU A 55 -13.88 4.14 -2.54
N GLU A 56 -15.04 4.61 -2.96
CA GLU A 56 -15.99 5.22 -2.04
C GLU A 56 -16.67 4.10 -1.25
N ASP A 57 -16.55 4.18 0.06
CA ASP A 57 -16.93 3.15 1.02
C ASP A 57 -18.47 3.10 1.13
N GLU A 58 -19.12 2.37 0.22
CA GLU A 58 -20.54 2.02 0.37
C GLU A 58 -20.65 0.58 0.90
N GLY A 59 -20.13 0.35 2.12
CA GLY A 59 -20.62 -0.72 3.00
C GLY A 59 -19.98 -2.11 2.95
N ALA A 60 -18.69 -2.27 2.62
CA ALA A 60 -18.06 -3.61 2.57
C ALA A 60 -16.79 -3.77 3.45
N ALA A 61 -17.03 -4.22 4.68
CA ALA A 61 -16.24 -5.09 5.58
C ALA A 61 -14.68 -4.97 5.68
N PRO A 62 -14.10 -4.84 6.91
CA PRO A 62 -12.68 -5.12 7.21
C PRO A 62 -12.46 -6.64 7.50
N PRO A 63 -11.24 -7.27 7.55
CA PRO A 63 -9.87 -6.71 7.70
C PRO A 63 -8.65 -7.39 6.97
N ALA A 64 -7.53 -6.63 6.86
CA ALA A 64 -6.06 -6.91 7.13
C ALA A 64 -5.28 -8.12 6.49
N PRO A 65 -3.96 -7.96 6.17
CA PRO A 65 -2.94 -7.79 7.20
C PRO A 65 -1.97 -6.61 7.00
N LYS A 66 -1.55 -6.04 8.13
CA LYS A 66 -0.34 -5.21 8.27
C LYS A 66 0.86 -6.00 7.71
N PRO A 67 1.65 -5.47 6.76
CA PRO A 67 3.00 -5.95 6.63
C PRO A 67 3.72 -5.48 7.89
N LYS A 68 4.04 -6.45 8.74
CA LYS A 68 5.03 -6.33 9.81
C LYS A 68 6.14 -5.40 9.34
N ALA A 69 6.46 -4.43 10.18
CA ALA A 69 7.76 -3.78 10.18
C ALA A 69 8.81 -4.85 9.88
N ALA A 70 9.31 -4.87 8.64
CA ALA A 70 10.57 -5.50 8.35
C ALA A 70 11.59 -4.60 9.01
N LYS A 71 11.81 -4.87 10.29
CA LYS A 71 13.04 -4.55 10.99
C LYS A 71 14.18 -4.99 10.07
N SER A 72 14.75 -4.05 9.32
CA SER A 72 16.19 -4.06 9.12
C SER A 72 16.78 -3.51 10.42
N LYS A 73 16.79 -4.36 11.45
CA LYS A 73 17.58 -4.14 12.66
C LYS A 73 18.76 -5.10 12.61
N SER A 74 19.91 -4.56 12.23
CA SER A 74 21.27 -4.98 12.62
C SER A 74 22.13 -3.74 12.32
N VAL A 75 22.41 -2.82 13.24
CA VAL A 75 23.17 -2.92 14.49
C VAL A 75 24.51 -3.64 14.31
N LYS A 76 25.58 -2.85 14.11
CA LYS A 76 26.68 -2.77 15.07
C LYS A 76 27.52 -1.51 14.84
N ALA A 77 27.59 -0.67 15.88
CA ALA A 77 28.80 0.08 16.23
C ALA A 77 29.98 -0.92 16.29
N ASN A 78 31.25 -0.61 16.03
CA ASN A 78 32.08 0.47 16.57
C ASN A 78 33.49 0.39 15.88
N PRO A 79 34.60 0.90 16.44
CA PRO A 79 35.34 2.11 16.03
C PRO A 79 36.74 1.85 15.41
N VAL A 80 37.38 2.95 15.01
CA VAL A 80 38.83 3.25 14.96
C VAL A 80 39.82 2.21 14.41
N ALA A 81 40.60 2.66 13.44
CA ALA A 81 42.05 2.44 13.39
C ALA A 81 42.69 3.74 12.91
#